data_AF-A0A1G2T5E4-F1
#
_entry.id   AF-A0A1G2T5E4-F1
#
_cell.length_a   1.000
_cell.length_b   1.000
_cell.length_c   1.000
_cell.angle_alpha   90.00
_cell.angle_beta   90.00
_cell.angle_gamma   90.00
#
_symmetry.space_group_name_H-M   'P 1'
#
loop_
_entity.id
_entity.type
_entity.pdbx_description
1 polymer ?
#
loop_
_entity_poly.entity_id
_entity_poly.type
_entity_poly.pdbx_seq_one_letter_code
_entity_poly.pdbx_strand_id
1 'polypeptide(L)'
;MLGRRIIIARKLIQGESYSSVIESLSVGPDTIYRVQKWLNDQMPGYEQAIVGLEKEFSKRQEKKLYAQSALYRLKKKYPLHFLLFPTPKIKG
;
A
#
# COMPACT_ATOMS: atom_id res chain seq x y z
N MET A 1 -24.75 -8.04 -7.86
CA MET A 1 -23.81 -8.43 -6.79
C MET A 1 -22.43 -8.92 -7.29
N LEU A 2 -22.18 -9.04 -8.61
CA LEU A 2 -20.86 -9.45 -9.13
C LEU A 2 -19.85 -8.29 -9.16
N GLY A 3 -20.26 -7.11 -9.64
CA GLY A 3 -19.36 -5.95 -9.77
C GLY A 3 -18.69 -5.53 -8.46
N ARG A 4 -19.42 -5.55 -7.33
CA ARG A 4 -18.85 -5.27 -6.00
C ARG A 4 -17.76 -6.27 -5.61
N ARG A 5 -17.93 -7.56 -5.92
CA ARG A 5 -16.91 -8.58 -5.65
C ARG A 5 -15.64 -8.38 -6.49
N ILE A 6 -15.78 -7.95 -7.74
CA ILE A 6 -14.63 -7.59 -8.60
C ILE A 6 -13.88 -6.39 -8.03
N ILE A 7 -14.59 -5.36 -7.56
CA ILE A 7 -13.97 -4.18 -6.96
C ILE A 7 -13.27 -4.55 -5.64
N ILE A 8 -13.88 -5.39 -4.80
CA ILE A 8 -13.25 -5.92 -3.58
C ILE A 8 -11.98 -6.70 -3.95
N ALA A 9 -12.05 -7.62 -4.91
CA ALA A 9 -10.89 -8.39 -5.34
C ALA A 9 -9.76 -7.49 -5.82
N ARG A 10 -10.07 -6.45 -6.61
CA ARG A 10 -9.10 -5.45 -7.04
C ARG A 10 -8.46 -4.72 -5.86
N LYS A 11 -9.24 -4.28 -4.87
CA LYS A 11 -8.72 -3.58 -3.69
C LYS A 11 -7.85 -4.50 -2.81
N LEU A 12 -8.26 -5.75 -2.62
CA LEU A 12 -7.47 -6.77 -1.93
C LEU A 12 -6.16 -7.05 -2.66
N ILE A 13 -6.20 -7.09 -4.01
CA ILE A 13 -4.99 -7.23 -4.83
C ILE A 13 -4.10 -5.98 -4.76
N GLN A 14 -4.67 -4.82 -4.47
CA GLN A 14 -3.91 -3.58 -4.26
C GLN A 14 -3.29 -3.47 -2.85
N GLY A 15 -3.49 -4.48 -1.99
CA GLY A 15 -2.98 -4.47 -0.61
C GLY A 15 -3.83 -3.63 0.36
N GLU A 16 -5.05 -3.23 -0.02
CA GLU A 16 -5.90 -2.49 0.91
C GLU A 16 -6.34 -3.35 2.11
N SER A 17 -6.33 -2.73 3.30
CA SER A 17 -6.81 -3.38 4.52
C SER A 17 -8.32 -3.64 4.47
N TYR A 18 -8.79 -4.62 5.23
CA TYR A 18 -10.21 -4.95 5.31
C TYR A 18 -11.03 -3.74 5.79
N SER A 19 -10.51 -2.96 6.75
CA SER A 19 -11.16 -1.73 7.21
C SER A 19 -11.33 -0.70 6.10
N SER A 20 -10.29 -0.46 5.27
CA SER A 20 -10.36 0.46 4.12
C SER A 20 -11.42 0.02 3.11
N VAL A 21 -11.51 -1.29 2.84
CA VAL A 21 -12.51 -1.83 1.92
C VAL A 21 -13.93 -1.70 2.49
N ILE A 22 -14.11 -1.93 3.80
CA ILE A 22 -15.39 -1.75 4.49
C ILE A 22 -15.84 -0.29 4.42
N GLU A 23 -14.96 0.64 4.76
CA GLU A 23 -15.28 2.08 4.75
C GLU A 23 -15.55 2.60 3.33
N SER A 24 -14.77 2.16 2.33
CA SER A 24 -14.89 2.67 0.96
C SER A 24 -16.06 2.09 0.17
N LEU A 25 -16.48 0.85 0.45
CA LEU A 25 -17.54 0.17 -0.30
C LEU A 25 -18.80 -0.10 0.52
N SER A 26 -18.79 0.21 1.83
CA SER A 26 -19.86 -0.07 2.79
C SER A 26 -20.31 -1.54 2.74
N VAL A 27 -19.34 -2.46 2.65
CA VAL A 27 -19.58 -3.90 2.59
C VAL A 27 -19.25 -4.56 3.92
N GLY A 28 -19.99 -5.60 4.28
CA GLY A 28 -19.73 -6.37 5.50
C GLY A 28 -18.46 -7.24 5.37
N PRO A 29 -17.79 -7.55 6.50
CA PRO A 29 -16.55 -8.32 6.53
C PRO A 29 -16.68 -9.73 5.93
N ASP A 30 -17.85 -10.38 6.09
CA ASP A 30 -18.12 -11.71 5.50
C ASP A 30 -17.98 -11.71 3.97
N THR A 31 -18.41 -10.63 3.31
CA THR A 31 -18.32 -10.54 1.85
C THR A 31 -16.86 -10.44 1.39
N ILE A 32 -16.04 -9.67 2.13
CA ILE A 32 -14.61 -9.53 1.86
C ILE A 32 -13.92 -10.88 2.08
N TYR A 33 -14.21 -11.55 3.20
CA TYR A 33 -13.64 -12.87 3.51
C TYR A 33 -13.92 -13.90 2.42
N ARG A 34 -15.15 -13.97 1.90
CA ARG A 34 -15.49 -14.87 0.78
C ARG A 34 -14.70 -14.57 -0.49
N VAL A 35 -14.47 -13.29 -0.79
CA VAL A 35 -13.68 -12.88 -1.96
C VAL A 35 -12.20 -13.21 -1.75
N GLN A 36 -11.66 -12.95 -0.56
CA GLN A 36 -10.29 -13.33 -0.19
C GLN A 36 -10.09 -14.84 -0.35
N LYS A 37 -10.99 -15.64 0.21
CA LYS A 37 -10.93 -17.10 0.12
C LYS A 37 -10.95 -17.55 -1.34
N TRP A 38 -11.86 -17.01 -2.15
CA TRP A 38 -11.93 -17.30 -3.58
C TRP A 38 -10.64 -16.90 -4.32
N LEU A 39 -10.04 -15.75 -4.00
CA LEU A 39 -8.75 -15.34 -4.56
C LEU A 39 -7.63 -16.30 -4.19
N ASN A 40 -7.57 -16.74 -2.94
CA ASN A 40 -6.58 -17.72 -2.48
C ASN A 40 -6.74 -19.09 -3.18
N ASP A 41 -7.99 -19.51 -3.40
CA ASP A 41 -8.29 -20.78 -4.05
C ASP A 41 -7.95 -20.75 -5.55
N GLN A 42 -8.18 -19.62 -6.24
CA GLN A 42 -7.97 -19.51 -7.69
C GLN A 42 -6.58 -18.99 -8.09
N MET A 43 -5.95 -18.18 -7.23
CA MET A 43 -4.68 -17.52 -7.49
C MET A 43 -3.77 -17.60 -6.25
N PRO A 44 -3.27 -18.80 -5.91
CA PRO A 44 -2.39 -18.98 -4.77
C PRO A 44 -1.10 -18.16 -4.94
N GLY A 45 -0.63 -17.55 -3.86
CA GLY A 45 0.61 -16.76 -3.86
C GLY A 45 0.47 -15.33 -4.40
N TYR A 46 -0.73 -14.88 -4.76
CA TYR A 46 -0.94 -13.49 -5.18
C TYR A 46 -0.51 -12.47 -4.12
N GLU A 47 -0.67 -12.80 -2.84
CA GLU A 47 -0.21 -12.00 -1.70
C GLU A 47 1.31 -11.71 -1.78
N GLN A 48 2.11 -12.69 -2.20
CA GLN A 48 3.56 -12.52 -2.35
C GLN A 48 3.90 -11.57 -3.51
N ALA A 49 3.17 -11.69 -4.62
CA ALA A 49 3.31 -10.78 -5.76
C ALA A 49 3.00 -9.33 -5.35
N ILE A 50 1.98 -9.11 -4.51
CA ILE A 50 1.63 -7.78 -3.98
C ILE A 50 2.72 -7.23 -3.08
N VAL A 51 3.22 -8.03 -2.14
CA VAL A 51 4.30 -7.60 -1.26
C VAL A 51 5.56 -7.20 -2.06
N GLY A 52 5.84 -7.91 -3.16
CA GLY A 52 6.90 -7.52 -4.10
C GLY A 52 6.63 -6.17 -4.77
N LEU A 53 5.40 -5.96 -5.23
CA LEU A 53 4.94 -4.75 -5.90
C LEU A 53 4.95 -3.53 -4.96
N GLU A 54 4.49 -3.68 -3.72
CA GLU A 54 4.57 -2.64 -2.69
C GLU A 54 6.01 -2.22 -2.40
N LYS A 55 6.92 -3.20 -2.24
CA LYS A 55 8.35 -2.92 -2.06
C LYS A 55 8.93 -2.12 -3.22
N GLU A 56 8.53 -2.43 -4.46
CA GLU A 56 8.93 -1.62 -5.62
C GLU A 56 8.35 -0.21 -5.58
N PHE A 57 7.07 -0.05 -5.26
CA PHE A 57 6.43 1.26 -5.14
C PHE A 57 7.09 2.12 -4.06
N SER A 58 7.39 1.56 -2.89
CA SER A 58 8.11 2.24 -1.81
C SER A 58 9.52 2.66 -2.27
N LYS A 59 10.25 1.78 -2.96
CA LYS A 59 11.57 2.12 -3.55
C LYS A 59 11.48 3.25 -4.57
N ARG A 60 10.43 3.26 -5.42
CA ARG A 60 10.21 4.34 -6.41
C ARG A 60 9.88 5.66 -5.72
N GLN A 61 9.03 5.65 -4.69
CA GLN A 61 8.75 6.84 -3.89
C GLN A 61 10.00 7.37 -3.18
N GLU A 62 10.81 6.49 -2.61
CA GLU A 62 12.07 6.85 -1.97
C GLU A 62 13.06 7.49 -2.97
N LYS A 63 13.18 6.92 -4.17
CA LYS A 63 13.99 7.53 -5.25
C LYS A 63 13.47 8.92 -5.63
N LYS A 64 12.15 9.09 -5.72
CA LYS A 64 11.53 10.39 -6.02
C LYS A 64 11.82 11.42 -4.92
N LEU A 65 11.67 11.05 -3.65
CA LEU A 65 12.04 11.85 -2.47
C LEU A 65 13.51 12.28 -2.52
N TYR A 66 14.40 11.35 -2.82
CA TYR A 66 15.83 11.60 -2.91
C TYR A 66 16.21 12.55 -4.06
N ALA A 67 15.54 12.45 -5.21
CA ALA A 67 15.76 13.35 -6.34
C ALA A 67 15.24 14.76 -6.05
N GLN A 68 14.03 14.88 -5.52
CA GLN A 68 13.32 16.16 -5.38
C GLN A 68 13.70 16.96 -4.14
N SER A 69 14.17 16.31 -3.07
CA SER A 69 14.43 16.99 -1.79
C SER A 69 15.90 16.91 -1.38
N ALA A 70 16.59 18.06 -1.41
CA ALA A 70 17.93 18.20 -0.87
C ALA A 70 17.98 17.88 0.64
N LEU A 71 16.93 18.29 1.39
CA LEU A 71 16.79 17.97 2.82
C LEU A 71 16.65 16.47 3.06
N TYR A 72 15.91 15.75 2.20
CA TYR A 72 15.81 14.29 2.30
C TYR A 72 17.16 13.61 2.06
N ARG A 73 17.96 14.10 1.11
CA ARG A 73 19.34 13.62 0.89
C ARG A 73 20.21 13.86 2.11
N LEU A 74 20.14 15.05 2.71
CA LEU A 74 20.91 15.41 3.89
C LEU A 74 20.54 14.55 5.10
N LYS A 75 19.24 14.32 5.33
CA LYS A 75 18.74 13.39 6.35
C LYS A 75 19.29 11.98 6.14
N LYS A 76 19.25 11.48 4.91
CA LYS A 76 19.69 10.11 4.61
C LYS A 76 21.19 9.92 4.88
N LYS A 77 22.00 10.97 4.67
CA LYS A 77 23.44 10.96 4.95
C LYS A 77 23.76 11.19 6.43
N TYR A 78 23.00 12.05 7.12
CA TYR A 78 23.25 12.43 8.52
C TYR A 78 21.98 12.34 9.38
N PRO A 79 21.50 11.13 9.69
CA PRO A 79 20.21 10.94 10.36
C PRO A 79 20.19 11.52 11.79
N LEU A 80 21.32 11.50 12.50
CA LEU A 80 21.46 12.02 13.87
C LEU A 80 21.13 13.51 13.99
N HIS A 81 21.43 14.31 12.96
CA HIS A 81 21.12 15.75 12.98
C HIS A 81 19.62 16.06 12.82
N PHE A 82 18.81 15.07 12.43
CA PHE A 82 17.37 15.20 12.25
C PHE A 82 16.56 14.53 13.36
N LEU A 83 17.19 14.18 14.49
CA LEU A 83 16.51 13.58 15.65
C LEU A 83 15.43 14.49 16.24
N LEU A 84 15.66 15.80 16.23
CA LEU A 84 14.78 16.81 16.83
C LEU A 84 13.98 17.63 15.80
N PHE A 85 14.13 17.35 14.49
CA PHE A 85 13.48 18.13 13.44
C PHE A 85 12.48 17.30 12.63
N PRO A 86 11.32 17.86 12.27
CA PRO A 86 10.34 17.16 11.45
C PRO A 86 10.92 16.86 10.06
N THR A 87 10.71 15.63 9.59
CA THR A 87 11.23 15.19 8.30
C THR A 87 10.47 15.84 7.15
N PRO A 88 11.14 16.22 6.04
CA PRO A 88 10.47 16.83 4.90
C PRO A 88 9.46 15.85 4.29
N LYS A 89 8.18 16.24 4.27
CA LYS A 89 7.12 15.54 3.55
C LYS A 89 6.98 16.14 2.16
N ILE A 90 6.84 15.32 1.12
CA ILE A 90 6.38 15.81 -0.18
C ILE A 90 4.94 16.28 0.02
N LYS A 91 4.66 17.56 -0.22
CA LYS A 91 3.29 18.00 -0.46
C LYS A 91 2.90 17.41 -1.82
N GLY A 92 2.07 16.38 -1.78
CA GLY A 92 1.45 15.76 -2.96
C GLY A 92 0.44 16.69 -3.58
#